data_AF-A0A803M728-F1
#
_entry.id   AF-A0A803M728-F1
#
_cell.length_a   1.000
_cell.length_b   1.000
_cell.length_c   1.000
_cell.angle_alpha   90.00
_cell.angle_beta   90.00
_cell.angle_gamma   90.00
#
_symmetry.space_group_name_H-M   'P 1'
#
loop_
_entity.id
_entity.type
_entity.pdbx_description
1 polymer ?
#
loop_
_entity_poly.entity_id
_entity_poly.type
_entity_poly.pdbx_seq_one_letter_code
_entity_poly.pdbx_strand_id
1 'polypeptide(L)'
;MCRMKKREMRLKLINLMICVFLIASNLGLTVALTNNSSQNKDNCEFPAIFNFGDSNSDTGGLTALYGQALPPNGQTFFGKPAGRFCDGRLVIDFLAESLGLPYLSAYLNSIGSNFSHGANFATAGSTIRPQNTTISQSGYSPISLDIQFAEYSKFYKESQVVRKQGGVFEELLPKEDYFTRAIYTFDIGQNDITAGYKLNLTTEQVKASIPDIISQFAKVVRGVYAQGGRSFWIHNTGPLGCLPYMLDHFLLTAAQVDEYGCASPLNEVSQYYNSQLKDIVTQLRMDLPSASITFVDIYSIKLKLITQAKKYGFEKPLVACCGIGGKYNFNNTMRCGSTEIVDGKEILVAKSCDNPSKRIIWDGIHYTEAANKWIVDQIMKDSSYANPSIPLEMACQNFVKGFQGFIVMASSGRASSSSNLNGGVTWFRAMNCNCEPPRVADIRFSNSIANPRRPYYKCRVCEFFMWVSEDQISSDIGGRQGSMAEVGQVHALRAEFTEFMHKTDEFADFVYMVVKLAVVMYLVLLIVALK
;
A
#
# COMPACT_ATOMS: atom_id res chain seq x y z
N MET A 1 49.53 -47.90 -24.53
CA MET A 1 48.60 -47.26 -25.50
C MET A 1 47.15 -47.08 -25.01
N CYS A 2 46.56 -47.97 -24.22
CA CYS A 2 45.13 -47.88 -23.85
C CYS A 2 44.76 -46.73 -22.85
N ARG A 3 45.67 -46.35 -21.94
CA ARG A 3 45.46 -45.25 -20.97
C ARG A 3 45.48 -43.84 -21.58
N MET A 4 46.25 -43.61 -22.65
CA MET A 4 46.34 -42.31 -23.31
C MET A 4 45.05 -41.98 -24.08
N LYS A 5 44.48 -42.95 -24.81
CA LYS A 5 43.20 -42.79 -25.51
C LYS A 5 42.03 -42.49 -24.55
N LYS A 6 42.02 -43.07 -23.35
CA LYS A 6 41.00 -42.79 -22.32
C LYS A 6 41.08 -41.36 -21.78
N ARG A 7 42.29 -40.79 -21.69
CA ARG A 7 42.52 -39.41 -21.23
C ARG A 7 42.12 -38.38 -22.29
N GLU A 8 42.42 -38.64 -23.56
CA GLU A 8 41.95 -37.83 -24.69
C GLU A 8 40.42 -37.86 -24.83
N MET A 9 39.79 -39.03 -24.67
CA MET A 9 38.32 -39.15 -24.72
C MET A 9 37.66 -38.35 -23.58
N ARG A 10 38.22 -38.40 -22.37
CA ARG A 10 37.75 -37.60 -21.23
C ARG A 10 37.90 -36.10 -21.49
N LEU A 11 39.00 -35.66 -22.08
CA LEU A 11 39.20 -34.25 -22.43
C LEU A 11 38.18 -33.79 -23.48
N LYS A 12 37.91 -34.61 -24.50
CA LYS A 12 36.90 -34.33 -25.52
C LYS A 12 35.49 -34.27 -24.93
N LEU A 13 35.17 -35.13 -23.97
CA LEU A 13 33.88 -35.14 -23.29
C LEU A 13 33.69 -33.91 -22.38
N ILE A 14 34.73 -33.51 -21.65
CA ILE A 14 34.73 -32.28 -20.83
C ILE A 14 34.53 -31.05 -21.73
N ASN A 15 35.26 -30.96 -22.84
CA ASN A 15 35.11 -29.86 -23.78
C ASN A 15 33.71 -29.82 -24.42
N LEU A 16 33.12 -30.98 -24.73
CA LEU A 16 31.75 -31.07 -25.23
C LEU A 16 30.73 -30.59 -24.18
N MET A 17 30.88 -30.99 -22.92
CA MET A 17 30.02 -30.57 -21.80
C MET A 17 30.11 -29.05 -21.54
N ILE A 18 31.32 -28.48 -21.62
CA ILE A 18 31.52 -27.03 -21.51
C ILE A 18 30.83 -26.30 -22.67
N CYS A 19 30.97 -26.79 -23.91
CA CYS A 19 30.27 -26.23 -25.07
C CYS A 19 28.75 -26.30 -24.91
N VAL A 20 28.20 -27.43 -24.46
CA VAL A 20 26.75 -27.57 -24.23
C VAL A 20 26.27 -26.62 -23.14
N PHE A 21 27.03 -26.46 -22.05
CA PHE A 21 26.69 -25.52 -20.97
C PHE A 21 26.73 -24.06 -21.44
N LEU A 22 27.74 -23.69 -22.25
CA LEU A 22 27.83 -22.36 -22.85
C LEU A 22 26.73 -22.09 -23.87
N ILE A 23 26.32 -23.10 -24.65
CA ILE A 23 25.21 -22.97 -25.59
C ILE A 23 23.90 -22.84 -24.82
N ALA A 24 23.66 -23.66 -23.78
CA ALA A 24 22.47 -23.59 -22.96
C ALA A 24 22.36 -22.28 -22.16
N SER A 25 23.48 -21.74 -21.65
CA SER A 25 23.48 -20.45 -20.94
C SER A 25 23.23 -19.29 -21.88
N ASN A 26 23.80 -19.31 -23.09
CA ASN A 26 23.51 -18.30 -24.11
C ASN A 26 22.08 -18.42 -24.68
N LEU A 27 21.52 -19.64 -24.78
CA LEU A 27 20.13 -19.86 -25.18
C LEU A 27 19.16 -19.38 -24.09
N GLY A 28 19.48 -19.62 -22.81
CA GLY A 28 18.73 -19.08 -21.68
C GLY A 28 18.79 -17.55 -21.62
N LEU A 29 19.95 -16.96 -21.94
CA LEU A 29 20.12 -15.50 -22.02
C LEU A 29 19.35 -14.91 -23.20
N THR A 30 19.36 -15.56 -24.37
CA THR A 30 18.56 -15.11 -25.53
C THR A 30 17.07 -15.26 -25.28
N VAL A 31 16.59 -16.34 -24.66
CA VAL A 31 15.18 -16.47 -24.25
C VAL A 31 14.78 -15.44 -23.18
N ALA A 32 15.69 -15.10 -22.25
CA ALA A 32 15.47 -14.04 -21.27
C ALA A 32 15.47 -12.63 -21.90
N LEU A 33 16.24 -12.42 -22.97
CA LEU A 33 16.30 -11.16 -23.71
C LEU A 33 15.21 -11.03 -24.79
N THR A 34 14.66 -12.14 -25.31
CA THR A 34 13.55 -12.15 -26.28
C THR A 34 12.18 -12.24 -25.64
N ASN A 35 12.08 -12.67 -24.37
CA ASN A 35 10.86 -12.50 -23.57
C ASN A 35 10.63 -11.07 -23.05
N ASN A 36 11.44 -10.11 -23.50
CA ASN A 36 11.00 -8.73 -23.59
C ASN A 36 10.04 -8.58 -24.78
N SER A 37 8.99 -9.42 -24.81
CA SER A 37 7.77 -9.02 -25.48
C SER A 37 7.42 -7.69 -24.83
N SER A 38 7.48 -6.63 -25.61
CA SER A 38 6.70 -5.43 -25.38
C SER A 38 5.27 -5.91 -25.16
N GLN A 39 4.91 -6.20 -23.91
CA GLN A 39 3.52 -6.16 -23.51
C GLN A 39 3.15 -4.72 -23.83
N ASN A 40 2.39 -4.54 -24.91
CA ASN A 40 1.40 -3.48 -24.95
C ASN A 40 0.63 -3.66 -23.64
N LYS A 41 1.04 -2.93 -22.61
CA LYS A 41 0.29 -2.90 -21.37
C LYS A 41 -0.87 -2.00 -21.69
N ASP A 42 -1.93 -2.63 -22.18
CA ASP A 42 -3.18 -1.95 -22.44
C ASP A 42 -3.59 -1.21 -21.17
N ASN A 43 -4.13 -0.01 -21.36
CA ASN A 43 -4.69 0.79 -20.28
C ASN A 43 -5.73 -0.04 -19.54
N CYS A 44 -5.73 0.07 -18.21
CA CYS A 44 -6.76 -0.44 -17.35
C CYS A 44 -8.07 0.28 -17.64
N GLU A 45 -9.11 -0.49 -17.97
CA GLU A 45 -10.46 0.03 -18.09
C GLU A 45 -11.15 -0.06 -16.72
N PHE A 46 -11.12 1.05 -15.97
CA PHE A 46 -11.79 1.16 -14.68
C PHE A 46 -13.25 1.56 -14.88
N PRO A 47 -14.24 0.70 -14.57
CA PRO A 47 -15.65 1.03 -14.73
C PRO A 47 -16.22 1.83 -13.55
N ALA A 48 -15.49 1.92 -12.44
CA ALA A 48 -15.95 2.59 -11.23
C ALA A 48 -14.78 3.05 -10.34
N ILE A 49 -15.04 4.06 -9.51
CA ILE A 49 -14.16 4.47 -8.42
C ILE A 49 -14.90 4.30 -7.09
N PHE A 50 -14.25 3.64 -6.13
CA PHE A 50 -14.71 3.60 -4.73
C PHE A 50 -13.71 4.39 -3.88
N ASN A 51 -14.13 5.58 -3.43
CA ASN A 51 -13.25 6.52 -2.73
C ASN A 51 -13.45 6.46 -1.22
N PHE A 52 -12.35 6.41 -0.48
CA PHE A 52 -12.29 6.56 0.98
C PHE A 52 -11.39 7.76 1.29
N GLY A 53 -11.74 8.53 2.30
CA GLY A 53 -10.96 9.74 2.54
C GLY A 53 -11.50 10.69 3.57
N ASP A 54 -10.89 11.87 3.58
CA ASP A 54 -11.36 13.02 4.35
C ASP A 54 -11.88 14.15 3.44
N SER A 55 -11.81 15.39 3.92
CA SER A 55 -12.31 16.57 3.22
C SER A 55 -11.59 16.86 1.90
N ASN A 56 -10.39 16.36 1.68
CA ASN A 56 -9.67 16.51 0.41
C ASN A 56 -10.32 15.74 -0.75
N SER A 57 -11.18 14.76 -0.43
CA SER A 57 -11.93 13.99 -1.42
C SER A 57 -13.43 13.89 -1.10
N ASP A 58 -13.94 14.63 -0.12
CA ASP A 58 -15.37 14.63 0.25
C ASP A 58 -16.23 15.32 -0.81
N THR A 59 -17.20 14.58 -1.35
CA THR A 59 -18.14 15.05 -2.39
C THR A 59 -19.55 15.32 -1.85
N GLY A 60 -19.72 15.33 -0.54
CA GLY A 60 -20.95 15.67 0.17
C GLY A 60 -21.29 14.77 1.36
N GLY A 61 -20.40 13.87 1.78
CA GLY A 61 -20.56 12.96 2.90
C GLY A 61 -20.79 13.71 4.22
N LEU A 62 -19.94 14.69 4.57
CA LEU A 62 -20.18 15.47 5.79
C LEU A 62 -21.44 16.34 5.66
N THR A 63 -21.68 16.91 4.48
CA THR A 63 -22.83 17.82 4.28
C THR A 63 -24.17 17.10 4.29
N ALA A 64 -24.20 15.81 3.94
CA ALA A 64 -25.37 14.97 4.09
C ALA A 64 -25.79 14.78 5.56
N LEU A 65 -24.81 14.84 6.47
CA LEU A 65 -25.04 14.68 7.92
C LEU A 65 -25.37 16.00 8.62
N TYR A 66 -24.65 17.08 8.29
CA TYR A 66 -24.64 18.32 9.08
C TYR A 66 -25.10 19.57 8.32
N GLY A 67 -25.53 19.43 7.07
CA GLY A 67 -25.96 20.55 6.24
C GLY A 67 -24.87 21.05 5.28
N GLN A 68 -25.30 21.87 4.33
CA GLN A 68 -24.50 22.21 3.17
C GLN A 68 -23.28 23.07 3.51
N ALA A 69 -22.15 22.81 2.82
CA ALA A 69 -20.99 23.70 2.87
C ALA A 69 -21.43 25.11 2.45
N LEU A 70 -21.21 26.12 3.30
CA LEU A 70 -21.74 27.46 3.03
C LEU A 70 -21.09 28.07 1.77
N PRO A 71 -21.80 28.93 1.03
CA PRO A 71 -21.15 29.80 0.04
C PRO A 71 -19.98 30.55 0.69
N PRO A 72 -18.85 30.77 0.01
CA PRO A 72 -18.63 30.68 -1.44
C PRO A 72 -18.09 29.34 -1.95
N ASN A 73 -18.21 28.23 -1.20
CA ASN A 73 -17.83 26.92 -1.72
C ASN A 73 -18.57 26.58 -3.03
N GLY A 74 -17.87 26.01 -4.00
CA GLY A 74 -18.40 25.64 -5.32
C GLY A 74 -18.57 26.78 -6.33
N GLN A 75 -18.19 28.02 -6.01
CA GLN A 75 -18.37 29.19 -6.89
C GLN A 75 -17.67 29.11 -8.27
N THR A 76 -16.53 28.42 -8.42
CA THR A 76 -15.73 28.46 -9.66
C THR A 76 -16.20 27.47 -10.73
N PHE A 77 -16.76 26.34 -10.31
CA PHE A 77 -17.19 25.28 -11.23
C PHE A 77 -18.68 24.96 -11.13
N PHE A 78 -19.18 24.73 -9.91
CA PHE A 78 -20.57 24.34 -9.69
C PHE A 78 -21.53 25.54 -9.67
N GLY A 79 -21.01 26.76 -9.49
CA GLY A 79 -21.77 28.00 -9.36
C GLY A 79 -22.55 28.13 -8.04
N LYS A 80 -22.48 27.12 -7.18
CA LYS A 80 -23.12 27.02 -5.87
C LYS A 80 -22.43 25.95 -5.04
N PRO A 81 -22.66 25.89 -3.72
CA PRO A 81 -22.21 24.77 -2.92
C PRO A 81 -22.67 23.42 -3.46
N ALA A 82 -21.73 22.47 -3.54
CA ALA A 82 -21.92 21.13 -4.08
C ALA A 82 -21.34 20.04 -3.14
N GLY A 83 -21.34 20.28 -1.83
CA GLY A 83 -20.85 19.33 -0.83
C GLY A 83 -19.33 19.24 -0.66
N ARG A 84 -18.56 20.02 -1.43
CA ARG A 84 -17.08 20.04 -1.42
C ARG A 84 -16.56 21.25 -0.66
N PHE A 85 -15.54 21.05 0.18
CA PHE A 85 -14.85 22.12 0.90
C PHE A 85 -13.78 22.76 0.01
N CYS A 86 -14.22 23.35 -1.09
CA CYS A 86 -13.39 23.91 -2.17
C CYS A 86 -14.22 24.98 -2.90
N ASP A 87 -13.57 25.90 -3.61
CA ASP A 87 -14.24 26.79 -4.56
C ASP A 87 -14.82 26.04 -5.77
N GLY A 88 -14.39 24.80 -6.03
CA GLY A 88 -14.92 23.97 -7.11
C GLY A 88 -14.57 22.50 -6.96
N ARG A 89 -13.93 21.93 -7.98
CA ARG A 89 -13.59 20.49 -8.05
C ARG A 89 -12.43 20.11 -7.12
N LEU A 90 -12.50 18.90 -6.58
CA LEU A 90 -11.46 18.26 -5.79
C LEU A 90 -10.53 17.42 -6.66
N VAL A 91 -9.42 16.94 -6.08
CA VAL A 91 -8.51 15.98 -6.72
C VAL A 91 -9.28 14.75 -7.25
N ILE A 92 -10.22 14.21 -6.46
CA ILE A 92 -11.02 13.05 -6.86
C ILE A 92 -11.92 13.32 -8.08
N ASP A 93 -12.43 14.55 -8.24
CA ASP A 93 -13.24 14.93 -9.39
C ASP A 93 -12.39 14.93 -10.68
N PHE A 94 -11.16 15.46 -10.61
CA PHE A 94 -10.21 15.44 -11.74
C PHE A 94 -9.66 14.04 -12.05
N LEU A 95 -9.52 13.17 -11.04
CA LEU A 95 -9.17 11.76 -11.26
C LEU A 95 -10.29 11.02 -12.00
N ALA A 96 -11.56 11.28 -11.63
CA ALA A 96 -12.71 10.74 -12.36
C ALA A 96 -12.74 11.21 -13.81
N GLU A 97 -12.52 12.50 -14.07
CA GLU A 97 -12.41 13.05 -15.44
C GLU A 97 -11.30 12.36 -16.24
N SER A 98 -10.12 12.16 -15.63
CA SER A 98 -8.99 11.50 -16.27
C SER A 98 -9.29 10.06 -16.67
N LEU A 99 -10.15 9.37 -15.91
CA LEU A 99 -10.61 8.02 -16.19
C LEU A 99 -11.87 7.97 -17.10
N GLY A 100 -12.40 9.12 -17.52
CA GLY A 100 -13.63 9.20 -18.32
C GLY A 100 -14.89 8.84 -17.54
N LEU A 101 -14.87 8.95 -16.21
CA LEU A 101 -15.97 8.60 -15.31
C LEU A 101 -16.73 9.84 -14.83
N PRO A 102 -18.03 9.71 -14.49
CA PRO A 102 -18.79 10.80 -13.88
C PRO A 102 -18.26 11.13 -12.49
N TYR A 103 -18.56 12.33 -11.99
CA TYR A 103 -18.25 12.69 -10.61
C TYR A 103 -18.98 11.78 -9.62
N LEU A 104 -18.28 11.40 -8.56
CA LEU A 104 -18.81 10.48 -7.57
C LEU A 104 -19.89 11.14 -6.71
N SER A 105 -20.95 10.38 -6.47
CA SER A 105 -21.94 10.70 -5.46
C SER A 105 -21.44 10.25 -4.09
N ALA A 106 -21.60 11.10 -3.06
CA ALA A 106 -21.36 10.71 -1.69
C ALA A 106 -22.35 9.60 -1.26
N TYR A 107 -21.85 8.57 -0.61
CA TYR A 107 -22.66 7.43 -0.14
C TYR A 107 -23.82 7.88 0.76
N LEU A 108 -23.60 8.91 1.58
CA LEU A 108 -24.59 9.42 2.53
C LEU A 108 -25.65 10.35 1.89
N ASN A 109 -25.49 10.76 0.63
CA ASN A 109 -26.50 11.57 -0.05
C ASN A 109 -27.72 10.72 -0.41
N SER A 110 -28.90 11.18 0.00
CA SER A 110 -30.18 10.51 -0.28
C SER A 110 -30.87 10.96 -1.59
N ILE A 111 -30.62 12.20 -2.04
CA ILE A 111 -31.33 12.81 -3.18
C ILE A 111 -30.36 13.01 -4.35
N GLY A 112 -30.72 12.49 -5.53
CA GLY A 112 -29.98 12.71 -6.77
C GLY A 112 -28.68 11.92 -6.91
N SER A 113 -28.42 10.98 -6.00
CA SER A 113 -27.23 10.13 -6.03
C SER A 113 -27.30 9.12 -7.18
N ASN A 114 -26.19 9.01 -7.91
CA ASN A 114 -25.97 7.99 -8.92
C ASN A 114 -24.69 7.24 -8.57
N PHE A 115 -24.81 5.92 -8.33
CA PHE A 115 -23.72 5.05 -7.92
C PHE A 115 -23.31 4.04 -9.00
N SER A 116 -23.82 4.19 -10.23
CA SER A 116 -23.55 3.30 -11.37
C SER A 116 -22.06 3.09 -11.64
N HIS A 117 -21.25 4.12 -11.39
CA HIS A 117 -19.79 4.13 -11.57
C HIS A 117 -19.04 4.29 -10.24
N GLY A 118 -19.63 3.77 -9.16
CA GLY A 118 -19.04 3.75 -7.83
C GLY A 118 -19.57 4.84 -6.89
N ALA A 119 -18.97 4.92 -5.72
CA ALA A 119 -19.45 5.75 -4.61
C ALA A 119 -18.29 6.36 -3.84
N ASN A 120 -18.56 7.50 -3.21
CA ASN A 120 -17.60 8.17 -2.37
C ASN A 120 -18.00 8.08 -0.90
N PHE A 121 -17.17 7.42 -0.09
CA PHE A 121 -17.35 7.24 1.35
C PHE A 121 -16.57 8.26 2.18
N ALA A 122 -15.78 9.13 1.54
CA ALA A 122 -15.03 10.17 2.25
C ALA A 122 -15.98 11.14 2.95
N THR A 123 -15.60 11.56 4.16
CA THR A 123 -16.31 12.63 4.88
C THR A 123 -15.31 13.64 5.44
N ALA A 124 -15.63 14.92 5.35
CA ALA A 124 -14.77 15.98 5.84
C ALA A 124 -14.49 15.85 7.35
N GLY A 125 -13.21 15.99 7.73
CA GLY A 125 -12.77 15.79 9.12
C GLY A 125 -12.65 14.33 9.54
N SER A 126 -12.80 13.35 8.64
CA SER A 126 -12.54 11.94 8.95
C SER A 126 -11.09 11.69 9.34
N THR A 127 -10.93 10.84 10.36
CA THR A 127 -9.67 10.26 10.79
C THR A 127 -9.64 8.77 10.45
N ILE A 128 -8.45 8.19 10.34
CA ILE A 128 -8.29 6.73 10.24
C ILE A 128 -8.76 6.09 11.54
N ARG A 129 -8.25 6.58 12.67
CA ARG A 129 -8.65 6.10 13.99
C ARG A 129 -9.88 6.86 14.48
N PRO A 130 -10.94 6.18 14.97
CA PRO A 130 -12.09 6.85 15.58
C PRO A 130 -11.68 7.80 16.71
N GLN A 131 -12.30 8.98 16.76
CA GLN A 131 -12.08 9.95 17.83
C GLN A 131 -13.09 9.71 18.96
N ASN A 132 -12.63 9.74 20.21
CA ASN A 132 -13.50 9.62 21.39
C ASN A 132 -14.13 10.97 21.77
N THR A 133 -14.63 11.70 20.77
CA THR A 133 -15.23 13.04 20.92
C THR A 133 -16.33 13.22 19.88
N THR A 134 -17.28 14.10 20.16
CA THR A 134 -18.28 14.53 19.18
C THR A 134 -17.71 15.57 18.21
N ILE A 135 -18.33 15.70 17.04
CA ILE A 135 -17.96 16.76 16.08
C ILE A 135 -18.08 18.17 16.68
N SER A 136 -19.03 18.39 17.59
CA SER A 136 -19.18 19.67 18.31
C SER A 136 -18.03 19.97 19.28
N GLN A 137 -17.31 18.94 19.74
CA GLN A 137 -16.19 19.10 20.68
C GLN A 137 -14.86 19.27 19.95
N SER A 138 -14.61 18.48 18.91
CA SER A 138 -13.29 18.43 18.25
C SER A 138 -13.29 18.93 16.81
N GLY A 139 -14.45 18.96 16.15
CA GLY A 139 -14.60 19.22 14.73
C GLY A 139 -14.27 18.04 13.83
N TYR A 140 -13.99 16.85 14.38
CA TYR A 140 -13.74 15.65 13.58
C TYR A 140 -15.02 14.87 13.31
N SER A 141 -15.08 14.26 12.13
CA SER A 141 -16.24 13.48 11.70
C SER A 141 -16.40 12.22 12.56
N PRO A 142 -17.63 11.83 12.93
CA PRO A 142 -17.88 10.52 13.54
C PRO A 142 -17.70 9.37 12.54
N ILE A 143 -17.58 9.67 11.24
CA ILE A 143 -17.37 8.67 10.18
C ILE A 143 -15.86 8.50 9.97
N SER A 144 -15.20 7.76 10.84
CA SER A 144 -13.79 7.35 10.67
C SER A 144 -13.64 6.29 9.58
N LEU A 145 -12.40 5.98 9.17
CA LEU A 145 -12.14 5.08 8.05
C LEU A 145 -12.74 3.67 8.22
N ASP A 146 -12.80 3.15 9.45
CA ASP A 146 -13.47 1.89 9.77
C ASP A 146 -14.99 1.96 9.55
N ILE A 147 -15.61 3.12 9.81
CA ILE A 147 -17.02 3.37 9.51
C ILE A 147 -17.23 3.50 7.99
N GLN A 148 -16.36 4.24 7.29
CA GLN A 148 -16.41 4.28 5.81
C GLN A 148 -16.30 2.88 5.20
N PHE A 149 -15.47 2.01 5.79
CA PHE A 149 -15.39 0.61 5.39
C PHE A 149 -16.68 -0.18 5.70
N ALA A 150 -17.33 0.07 6.83
CA ALA A 150 -18.63 -0.52 7.14
C ALA A 150 -19.72 -0.08 6.15
N GLU A 151 -19.72 1.20 5.77
CA GLU A 151 -20.58 1.78 4.73
C GLU A 151 -20.35 1.10 3.38
N TYR A 152 -19.09 1.00 2.95
CA TYR A 152 -18.72 0.26 1.73
C TYR A 152 -19.18 -1.19 1.79
N SER A 153 -18.95 -1.88 2.90
CA SER A 153 -19.33 -3.28 3.09
C SER A 153 -20.84 -3.50 2.97
N LYS A 154 -21.62 -2.54 3.49
CA LYS A 154 -23.08 -2.52 3.34
C LYS A 154 -23.48 -2.23 1.91
N PHE A 155 -22.92 -1.17 1.31
CA PHE A 155 -23.18 -0.77 -0.07
C PHE A 155 -22.89 -1.90 -1.06
N TYR A 156 -21.75 -2.58 -0.94
CA TYR A 156 -21.39 -3.73 -1.77
C TYR A 156 -22.49 -4.80 -1.75
N LYS A 157 -22.93 -5.21 -0.56
CA LYS A 157 -23.95 -6.28 -0.42
C LYS A 157 -25.33 -5.84 -0.89
N GLU A 158 -25.78 -4.67 -0.43
CA GLU A 158 -27.15 -4.20 -0.69
C GLU A 158 -27.34 -3.73 -2.13
N SER A 159 -26.31 -3.12 -2.74
CA SER A 159 -26.39 -2.69 -4.14
C SER A 159 -26.71 -3.86 -5.06
N GLN A 160 -26.12 -5.05 -4.83
CA GLN A 160 -26.38 -6.21 -5.67
C GLN A 160 -27.76 -6.81 -5.46
N VAL A 161 -28.31 -6.71 -4.25
CA VAL A 161 -29.69 -7.15 -3.95
C VAL A 161 -30.70 -6.21 -4.59
N VAL A 162 -30.49 -4.90 -4.44
CA VAL A 162 -31.41 -3.87 -4.95
C VAL A 162 -31.34 -3.77 -6.47
N ARG A 163 -30.15 -3.90 -7.07
CA ARG A 163 -29.98 -3.90 -8.54
C ARG A 163 -30.84 -4.97 -9.22
N LYS A 164 -30.98 -6.16 -8.62
CA LYS A 164 -31.78 -7.28 -9.15
C LYS A 164 -33.28 -6.99 -9.23
N GLN A 165 -33.76 -5.92 -8.62
CA GLN A 165 -35.15 -5.47 -8.73
C GLN A 165 -35.45 -4.85 -10.11
N GLY A 166 -34.42 -4.51 -10.90
CA GLY A 166 -34.56 -3.96 -12.25
C GLY A 166 -34.96 -2.48 -12.28
N GLY A 167 -35.24 -1.98 -13.48
CA GLY A 167 -35.65 -0.59 -13.70
C GLY A 167 -34.58 0.41 -13.26
N VAL A 168 -35.01 1.48 -12.57
CA VAL A 168 -34.10 2.56 -12.13
C VAL A 168 -32.98 2.06 -11.20
N PHE A 169 -33.21 0.99 -10.42
CA PHE A 169 -32.18 0.42 -9.54
C PHE A 169 -31.06 -0.26 -10.33
N GLU A 170 -31.36 -0.81 -11.50
CA GLU A 170 -30.36 -1.37 -12.39
C GLU A 170 -29.48 -0.28 -13.03
N GLU A 171 -30.04 0.90 -13.26
CA GLU A 171 -29.34 2.03 -13.87
C GLU A 171 -28.49 2.82 -12.85
N LEU A 172 -28.93 2.93 -11.60
CA LEU A 172 -28.29 3.77 -10.57
C LEU A 172 -27.26 3.05 -9.69
N LEU A 173 -27.18 1.72 -9.73
CA LEU A 173 -26.25 0.92 -8.91
C LEU A 173 -25.16 0.30 -9.77
N PRO A 174 -23.99 -0.06 -9.23
CA PRO A 174 -22.90 -0.65 -10.01
C PRO A 174 -23.17 -2.13 -10.32
N LYS A 175 -22.63 -2.62 -11.43
CA LYS A 175 -22.64 -4.06 -11.77
C LYS A 175 -21.71 -4.83 -10.82
N GLU A 176 -21.97 -6.12 -10.63
CA GLU A 176 -21.19 -6.95 -9.70
C GLU A 176 -19.70 -7.01 -10.06
N ASP A 177 -19.39 -7.11 -11.36
CA ASP A 177 -18.01 -7.15 -11.86
C ASP A 177 -17.27 -5.82 -11.70
N TYR A 178 -17.97 -4.71 -11.44
CA TYR A 178 -17.32 -3.42 -11.22
C TYR A 178 -16.51 -3.44 -9.92
N PHE A 179 -16.94 -4.15 -8.88
CA PHE A 179 -16.20 -4.19 -7.61
C PHE A 179 -14.82 -4.83 -7.74
N THR A 180 -14.64 -5.80 -8.64
CA THR A 180 -13.33 -6.43 -8.86
C THR A 180 -12.46 -5.64 -9.84
N ARG A 181 -13.08 -4.88 -10.75
CA ARG A 181 -12.40 -4.06 -11.77
C ARG A 181 -12.22 -2.58 -11.40
N ALA A 182 -12.82 -2.11 -10.32
CA ALA A 182 -12.76 -0.72 -9.87
C ALA A 182 -11.37 -0.34 -9.34
N ILE A 183 -11.12 0.97 -9.34
CA ILE A 183 -10.01 1.58 -8.60
C ILE A 183 -10.51 2.09 -7.24
N TYR A 184 -9.77 1.77 -6.19
CA TYR A 184 -10.06 2.12 -4.81
C TYR A 184 -9.09 3.21 -4.37
N THR A 185 -9.59 4.42 -4.14
CA THR A 185 -8.76 5.58 -3.81
C THR A 185 -8.79 5.87 -2.31
N PHE A 186 -7.64 6.26 -1.75
CA PHE A 186 -7.50 6.64 -0.34
C PHE A 186 -6.74 7.96 -0.21
N ASP A 187 -7.37 8.99 0.37
CA ASP A 187 -6.73 10.24 0.78
C ASP A 187 -7.18 10.59 2.21
N ILE A 188 -6.42 10.10 3.19
CA ILE A 188 -6.74 10.19 4.62
C ILE A 188 -5.49 10.09 5.52
N GLY A 189 -5.58 10.69 6.70
CA GLY A 189 -4.60 10.57 7.78
C GLY A 189 -4.09 11.90 8.33
N GLN A 190 -4.24 13.00 7.58
CA GLN A 190 -3.85 14.34 8.05
C GLN A 190 -4.60 14.74 9.32
N ASN A 191 -5.90 14.40 9.38
CA ASN A 191 -6.74 14.69 10.53
C ASN A 191 -6.28 13.93 11.77
N ASP A 192 -5.71 12.73 11.67
CA ASP A 192 -5.20 11.98 12.82
C ASP A 192 -4.01 12.72 13.48
N ILE A 193 -3.09 13.24 12.66
CA ILE A 193 -1.96 14.06 13.13
C ILE A 193 -2.50 15.33 13.81
N THR A 194 -3.44 16.00 13.15
CA THR A 194 -4.05 17.23 13.67
C THR A 194 -4.83 16.98 14.97
N ALA A 195 -5.53 15.85 15.07
CA ALA A 195 -6.31 15.48 16.25
C ALA A 195 -5.41 15.30 17.46
N GLY A 196 -4.23 14.69 17.27
CA GLY A 196 -3.21 14.61 18.32
C GLY A 196 -2.80 15.99 18.83
N TYR A 197 -2.51 16.93 17.92
CA TYR A 197 -2.16 18.29 18.32
C TYR A 197 -3.31 19.06 18.99
N LYS A 198 -4.56 18.90 18.54
CA LYS A 198 -5.74 19.49 19.22
C LYS A 198 -5.96 18.97 20.64
N LEU A 199 -5.45 17.77 20.94
CA LEU A 199 -5.42 17.21 22.30
C LEU A 199 -4.22 17.70 23.11
N ASN A 200 -3.47 18.71 22.63
CA ASN A 200 -2.25 19.24 23.23
C ASN A 200 -1.15 18.18 23.46
N LEU A 201 -1.12 17.13 22.63
CA LEU A 201 -0.03 16.16 22.65
C LEU A 201 1.26 16.78 22.13
N THR A 202 2.40 16.34 22.68
CA THR A 202 3.72 16.72 22.12
C THR A 202 3.94 16.08 20.75
N THR A 203 4.84 16.64 19.96
CA THR A 203 5.23 16.08 18.66
C THR A 203 5.64 14.59 18.76
N GLU A 204 6.34 14.21 19.82
CA GLU A 204 6.77 12.83 20.08
C GLU A 204 5.58 11.92 20.37
N GLN A 205 4.59 12.40 21.14
CA GLN A 205 3.37 11.66 21.41
C GLN A 205 2.51 11.49 20.16
N VAL A 206 2.41 12.52 19.32
CA VAL A 206 1.74 12.42 18.01
C VAL A 206 2.45 11.38 17.14
N LYS A 207 3.78 11.44 17.04
CA LYS A 207 4.57 10.43 16.31
C LYS A 207 4.39 9.02 16.86
N ALA A 208 4.34 8.85 18.18
CA ALA A 208 4.12 7.56 18.82
C ALA A 208 2.75 6.94 18.49
N SER A 209 1.75 7.75 18.09
CA SER A 209 0.43 7.24 17.69
C SER A 209 0.35 6.75 16.24
N ILE A 210 1.29 7.16 15.38
CA ILE A 210 1.26 6.86 13.93
C ILE A 210 1.30 5.36 13.62
N PRO A 211 2.11 4.51 14.28
CA PRO A 211 2.08 3.07 14.00
C PRO A 211 0.71 2.42 14.18
N ASP A 212 -0.05 2.82 15.22
CA ASP A 212 -1.42 2.35 15.44
C ASP A 212 -2.37 2.83 14.33
N ILE A 213 -2.30 4.11 13.97
CA ILE A 213 -3.07 4.72 12.88
C ILE A 213 -2.84 3.94 11.57
N ILE A 214 -1.57 3.72 11.21
CA ILE A 214 -1.19 3.00 9.98
C ILE A 214 -1.64 1.53 10.01
N SER A 215 -1.61 0.88 11.17
CA SER A 215 -2.15 -0.47 11.35
C SER A 215 -3.66 -0.53 11.07
N GLN A 216 -4.42 0.47 11.55
CA GLN A 216 -5.86 0.56 11.29
C GLN A 216 -6.18 0.84 9.82
N PHE A 217 -5.42 1.73 9.16
CA PHE A 217 -5.51 1.93 7.71
C PHE A 217 -5.35 0.59 6.95
N ALA A 218 -4.30 -0.17 7.30
CA ALA A 218 -4.00 -1.42 6.63
C ALA A 218 -5.06 -2.50 6.90
N LYS A 219 -5.79 -2.47 8.02
CA LYS A 219 -6.94 -3.35 8.26
C LYS A 219 -8.06 -3.08 7.26
N VAL A 220 -8.34 -1.81 6.96
CA VAL A 220 -9.39 -1.42 6.00
C VAL A 220 -9.01 -1.83 4.58
N VAL A 221 -7.76 -1.60 4.15
CA VAL A 221 -7.28 -2.07 2.83
C VAL A 221 -7.45 -3.59 2.68
N ARG A 222 -7.07 -4.37 3.70
CA ARG A 222 -7.29 -5.84 3.71
C ARG A 222 -8.78 -6.20 3.67
N GLY A 223 -9.62 -5.43 4.34
CA GLY A 223 -11.08 -5.60 4.31
C GLY A 223 -11.67 -5.40 2.91
N VAL A 224 -11.27 -4.32 2.22
CA VAL A 224 -11.68 -4.05 0.84
C VAL A 224 -11.18 -5.15 -0.12
N TYR A 225 -9.93 -5.59 0.05
CA TYR A 225 -9.37 -6.71 -0.71
C TYR A 225 -10.16 -8.01 -0.52
N ALA A 226 -10.54 -8.32 0.72
CA ALA A 226 -11.35 -9.50 1.06
C ALA A 226 -12.74 -9.46 0.43
N GLN A 227 -13.25 -8.27 0.09
CA GLN A 227 -14.51 -8.05 -0.63
C GLN A 227 -14.34 -7.89 -2.14
N GLY A 228 -13.18 -8.27 -2.68
CA GLY A 228 -12.94 -8.32 -4.12
C GLY A 228 -12.16 -7.15 -4.69
N GLY A 229 -11.82 -6.12 -3.92
CA GLY A 229 -11.03 -4.99 -4.43
C GLY A 229 -9.63 -5.42 -4.89
N ARG A 230 -9.19 -4.94 -6.06
CA ARG A 230 -7.92 -5.34 -6.69
C ARG A 230 -6.99 -4.18 -7.03
N SER A 231 -7.49 -2.99 -7.34
CA SER A 231 -6.64 -1.85 -7.71
C SER A 231 -6.74 -0.74 -6.68
N PHE A 232 -5.64 -0.41 -6.02
CA PHE A 232 -5.60 0.56 -4.93
C PHE A 232 -4.71 1.75 -5.31
N TRP A 233 -5.19 2.96 -5.07
CA TRP A 233 -4.53 4.23 -5.33
C TRP A 233 -4.49 5.06 -4.06
N ILE A 234 -3.36 5.01 -3.35
CA ILE A 234 -3.22 5.47 -1.97
C ILE A 234 -2.35 6.72 -1.95
N HIS A 235 -2.93 7.85 -1.56
CA HIS A 235 -2.21 9.09 -1.37
C HIS A 235 -1.59 9.14 0.02
N ASN A 236 -0.41 9.73 0.13
CA ASN A 236 0.15 10.13 1.42
C ASN A 236 -0.43 11.49 1.86
N THR A 237 -0.09 11.99 3.06
CA THR A 237 -0.61 13.29 3.52
C THR A 237 0.22 14.45 2.98
N GLY A 238 -0.40 15.64 2.82
CA GLY A 238 0.27 16.88 2.41
C GLY A 238 1.17 17.51 3.48
N PRO A 239 1.86 18.63 3.14
CA PRO A 239 2.72 19.36 4.07
C PRO A 239 1.89 20.15 5.10
N LEU A 240 1.56 19.51 6.23
CA LEU A 240 0.74 20.06 7.30
C LEU A 240 1.26 21.40 7.84
N GLY A 241 2.58 21.55 7.94
CA GLY A 241 3.24 22.76 8.41
C GLY A 241 3.09 23.96 7.48
N CYS A 242 2.57 23.77 6.26
CA CYS A 242 2.29 24.87 5.33
C CYS A 242 0.82 25.33 5.36
N LEU A 243 -0.03 24.71 6.19
CA LEU A 243 -1.46 25.04 6.23
C LEU A 243 -1.73 26.19 7.22
N PRO A 244 -2.47 27.25 6.82
CA PRO A 244 -2.79 28.40 7.66
C PRO A 244 -3.34 28.04 9.03
N TYR A 245 -4.22 27.04 9.10
CA TYR A 245 -4.80 26.65 10.38
C TYR A 245 -3.79 26.12 11.39
N MET A 246 -2.69 25.53 10.92
CA MET A 246 -1.60 25.07 11.78
C MET A 246 -0.63 26.22 12.09
N LEU A 247 -0.32 27.05 11.09
CA LEU A 247 0.55 28.21 11.27
C LEU A 247 -0.04 29.27 12.21
N ASP A 248 -1.36 29.40 12.24
CA ASP A 248 -2.11 30.28 13.16
C ASP A 248 -2.26 29.67 14.56
N HIS A 249 -2.35 28.34 14.66
CA HIS A 249 -2.53 27.64 15.93
C HIS A 249 -1.26 27.59 16.78
N PHE A 250 -0.08 27.45 16.16
CA PHE A 250 1.19 27.29 16.87
C PHE A 250 1.98 28.61 16.99
N LEU A 251 2.51 28.87 18.18
CA LEU A 251 3.51 29.91 18.39
C LEU A 251 4.89 29.41 17.93
N LEU A 252 5.25 29.73 16.69
CA LEU A 252 6.49 29.28 16.06
C LEU A 252 7.63 30.28 16.26
N THR A 253 8.80 29.78 16.62
CA THR A 253 10.04 30.57 16.61
C THR A 253 10.57 30.73 15.18
N ALA A 254 11.42 31.75 14.95
CA ALA A 254 12.03 31.97 13.63
C ALA A 254 12.83 30.75 13.12
N ALA A 255 13.41 29.96 14.03
CA ALA A 255 14.17 28.76 13.67
C ALA A 255 13.28 27.56 13.24
N GLN A 256 11.99 27.59 13.59
CA GLN A 256 11.03 26.52 13.25
C GLN A 256 10.28 26.79 11.94
N VAL A 257 10.51 27.96 11.33
CA VAL A 257 9.89 28.38 10.08
C VAL A 257 10.95 28.32 8.98
N ASP A 258 10.69 27.56 7.93
CA ASP A 258 11.60 27.45 6.79
C ASP A 258 11.58 28.71 5.90
N GLU A 259 12.45 28.75 4.88
CA GLU A 259 12.56 29.88 3.95
C GLU A 259 11.27 30.17 3.17
N TYR A 260 10.33 29.22 3.10
CA TYR A 260 9.05 29.35 2.42
C TYR A 260 7.92 29.76 3.37
N GLY A 261 8.18 29.84 4.67
CA GLY A 261 7.21 30.21 5.71
C GLY A 261 6.45 29.03 6.32
N CYS A 262 6.82 27.79 6.02
CA CYS A 262 6.20 26.60 6.59
C CYS A 262 6.85 26.19 7.92
N ALA A 263 6.06 25.57 8.79
CA ALA A 263 6.53 25.03 10.07
C ALA A 263 7.22 23.67 9.87
N SER A 264 8.56 23.66 9.91
CA SER A 264 9.37 22.45 9.72
C SER A 264 8.99 21.32 10.68
N PRO A 265 8.79 21.54 12.00
CA PRO A 265 8.45 20.45 12.93
C PRO A 265 7.15 19.72 12.59
N LEU A 266 6.16 20.42 12.03
CA LEU A 266 4.88 19.82 11.63
C LEU A 266 5.00 19.05 10.31
N ASN A 267 5.82 19.55 9.38
CA ASN A 267 6.15 18.86 8.15
C ASN A 267 6.95 17.58 8.42
N GLU A 268 7.85 17.56 9.40
CA GLU A 268 8.59 16.37 9.82
C GLU A 268 7.66 15.25 10.33
N VAL A 269 6.57 15.58 11.04
CA VAL A 269 5.57 14.58 11.44
C VAL A 269 4.80 14.05 10.24
N SER A 270 4.44 14.92 9.30
CA SER A 270 3.79 14.51 8.03
C SER A 270 4.69 13.57 7.24
N GLN A 271 5.99 13.86 7.14
CA GLN A 271 6.98 13.02 6.48
C GLN A 271 7.16 11.68 7.20
N TYR A 272 7.17 11.68 8.54
CA TYR A 272 7.23 10.44 9.31
C TYR A 272 5.99 9.56 9.08
N TYR A 273 4.78 10.14 9.09
CA TYR A 273 3.55 9.43 8.70
C TYR A 273 3.67 8.85 7.28
N ASN A 274 4.12 9.66 6.32
CA ASN A 274 4.27 9.24 4.92
C ASN A 274 5.27 8.10 4.75
N SER A 275 6.36 8.07 5.53
CA SER A 275 7.31 6.96 5.57
C SER A 275 6.64 5.67 6.06
N GLN A 276 5.92 5.74 7.19
CA GLN A 276 5.22 4.58 7.75
C GLN A 276 4.13 4.04 6.82
N LEU A 277 3.41 4.95 6.13
CA LEU A 277 2.43 4.57 5.11
C LEU A 277 3.08 3.85 3.93
N LYS A 278 4.24 4.33 3.46
CA LYS A 278 5.00 3.69 2.38
C LYS A 278 5.47 2.29 2.76
N ASP A 279 5.93 2.12 4.00
CA ASP A 279 6.38 0.82 4.53
C ASP A 279 5.21 -0.17 4.61
N ILE A 280 4.05 0.25 5.15
CA ILE A 280 2.88 -0.63 5.20
C ILE A 280 2.32 -0.96 3.82
N VAL A 281 2.38 -0.04 2.85
CA VAL A 281 1.97 -0.31 1.47
C VAL A 281 2.89 -1.35 0.84
N THR A 282 4.19 -1.30 1.13
CA THR A 282 5.14 -2.33 0.70
C THR A 282 4.77 -3.70 1.29
N GLN A 283 4.43 -3.76 2.58
CA GLN A 283 3.93 -4.98 3.20
C GLN A 283 2.61 -5.47 2.59
N LEU A 284 1.65 -4.57 2.37
CA LEU A 284 0.35 -4.92 1.79
C LEU A 284 0.48 -5.53 0.39
N ARG A 285 1.46 -5.11 -0.42
CA ARG A 285 1.74 -5.75 -1.72
C ARG A 285 2.21 -7.20 -1.58
N MET A 286 2.96 -7.52 -0.53
CA MET A 286 3.38 -8.89 -0.25
C MET A 286 2.23 -9.73 0.30
N ASP A 287 1.41 -9.14 1.18
CA ASP A 287 0.27 -9.81 1.81
C ASP A 287 -0.90 -10.06 0.83
N LEU A 288 -1.05 -9.20 -0.19
CA LEU A 288 -2.20 -9.16 -1.10
C LEU A 288 -1.75 -9.39 -2.56
N PRO A 289 -1.30 -10.61 -2.92
CA PRO A 289 -0.64 -10.87 -4.20
C PRO A 289 -1.53 -10.69 -5.43
N SER A 290 -2.86 -10.68 -5.27
CA SER A 290 -3.79 -10.39 -6.38
C SER A 290 -4.12 -8.90 -6.50
N ALA A 291 -3.63 -8.04 -5.62
CA ALA A 291 -3.86 -6.61 -5.65
C ALA A 291 -2.71 -5.85 -6.32
N SER A 292 -3.06 -4.85 -7.12
CA SER A 292 -2.16 -3.81 -7.60
C SER A 292 -2.33 -2.59 -6.70
N ILE A 293 -1.31 -2.28 -5.91
CA ILE A 293 -1.35 -1.20 -4.93
C ILE A 293 -0.36 -0.13 -5.32
N THR A 294 -0.84 1.07 -5.61
CA THR A 294 -0.02 2.24 -5.98
C THR A 294 -0.04 3.25 -4.85
N PHE A 295 1.15 3.62 -4.38
CA PHE A 295 1.36 4.72 -3.44
C PHE A 295 1.65 5.99 -4.24
N VAL A 296 1.05 7.11 -3.85
CA VAL A 296 1.17 8.40 -4.53
C VAL A 296 1.72 9.43 -3.57
N ASP A 297 2.85 10.04 -3.94
CA ASP A 297 3.53 11.06 -3.17
C ASP A 297 2.92 12.46 -3.41
N ILE A 298 1.69 12.65 -2.94
CA ILE A 298 1.01 13.94 -3.03
C ILE A 298 1.68 15.02 -2.17
N TYR A 299 2.39 14.62 -1.10
CA TYR A 299 3.21 15.52 -0.27
C TYR A 299 4.18 16.33 -1.13
N SER A 300 5.01 15.63 -1.92
CA SER A 300 6.05 16.27 -2.73
C SER A 300 5.44 17.17 -3.81
N ILE A 301 4.30 16.79 -4.39
CA ILE A 301 3.58 17.60 -5.38
C ILE A 301 3.04 18.89 -4.73
N LYS A 302 2.33 18.76 -3.59
CA LYS A 302 1.78 19.90 -2.85
C LYS A 302 2.88 20.85 -2.36
N LEU A 303 3.98 20.32 -1.82
CA LEU A 303 5.12 21.11 -1.38
C LEU A 303 5.80 21.85 -2.56
N LYS A 304 5.96 21.17 -3.71
CA LYS A 304 6.49 21.81 -4.94
C LYS A 304 5.62 22.97 -5.40
N LEU A 305 4.29 22.82 -5.35
CA LEU A 305 3.36 23.89 -5.69
C LEU A 305 3.54 25.12 -4.78
N ILE A 306 3.65 24.90 -3.47
CA ILE A 306 3.82 25.95 -2.46
C ILE A 306 5.15 26.68 -2.65
N THR A 307 6.25 25.93 -2.69
CA THR A 307 7.62 26.46 -2.77
C THR A 307 7.92 27.15 -4.11
N GLN A 308 7.26 26.73 -5.20
CA GLN A 308 7.42 27.30 -6.54
C GLN A 308 6.16 28.02 -7.03
N ALA A 309 5.30 28.52 -6.14
CA ALA A 309 3.99 29.08 -6.48
C ALA A 309 4.05 30.12 -7.61
N LYS A 310 4.98 31.07 -7.52
CA LYS A 310 5.15 32.14 -8.51
C LYS A 310 5.47 31.60 -9.91
N LYS A 311 6.28 30.54 -10.00
CA LYS A 311 6.63 29.89 -11.28
C LYS A 311 5.41 29.29 -11.96
N TYR A 312 4.46 28.79 -11.17
CA TYR A 312 3.22 28.18 -11.66
C TYR A 312 2.05 29.18 -11.72
N GLY A 313 2.32 30.47 -11.52
CA GLY A 313 1.33 31.54 -11.65
C GLY A 313 0.40 31.71 -10.45
N PHE A 314 0.73 31.11 -9.30
CA PHE A 314 0.04 31.29 -8.03
C PHE A 314 0.70 32.38 -7.16
N GLU A 315 -0.10 32.98 -6.29
CA GLU A 315 0.27 34.11 -5.44
C GLU A 315 -0.07 33.84 -3.97
N LYS A 316 0.76 34.37 -3.06
CA LYS A 316 0.62 34.22 -1.60
C LYS A 316 0.34 32.76 -1.19
N PRO A 317 1.33 31.85 -1.35
CA PRO A 317 1.10 30.41 -1.27
C PRO A 317 0.60 29.90 0.07
N LEU A 318 0.75 30.69 1.14
CA LEU A 318 0.32 30.37 2.51
C LEU A 318 -0.87 31.22 2.97
N VAL A 319 -1.51 32.01 2.11
CA VAL A 319 -2.65 32.87 2.49
C VAL A 319 -3.92 32.31 1.86
N ALA A 320 -4.93 32.05 2.69
CA ALA A 320 -6.21 31.52 2.24
C ALA A 320 -6.93 32.52 1.31
N CYS A 321 -7.58 32.01 0.26
CA CYS A 321 -8.43 32.83 -0.59
C CYS A 321 -9.71 33.25 0.14
N CYS A 322 -10.38 32.30 0.77
CA CYS A 322 -11.62 32.49 1.49
C CYS A 322 -11.38 32.50 3.00
N GLY A 323 -11.68 33.61 3.65
CA GLY A 323 -11.44 33.76 5.08
C GLY A 323 -11.51 35.21 5.51
N ILE A 324 -11.10 35.48 6.74
CA ILE A 324 -11.10 36.82 7.31
C ILE A 324 -9.95 36.99 8.30
N GLY A 325 -9.23 38.11 8.15
CA GLY A 325 -8.27 38.60 9.14
C GLY A 325 -7.00 37.76 9.32
N GLY A 326 -6.13 38.23 10.21
CA GLY A 326 -4.86 37.56 10.52
C GLY A 326 -3.83 37.58 9.39
N LYS A 327 -2.64 37.05 9.68
CA LYS A 327 -1.50 36.99 8.74
C LYS A 327 -1.80 36.11 7.52
N TYR A 328 -2.61 35.07 7.71
CA TYR A 328 -2.87 34.03 6.71
C TYR A 328 -4.28 34.11 6.10
N ASN A 329 -5.01 35.22 6.30
CA ASN A 329 -6.43 35.38 5.95
C ASN A 329 -7.31 34.26 6.52
N PHE A 330 -7.10 33.95 7.79
CA PHE A 330 -7.67 32.79 8.44
C PHE A 330 -8.08 33.12 9.88
N ASN A 331 -9.23 32.61 10.28
CA ASN A 331 -9.74 32.71 11.64
C ASN A 331 -10.44 31.40 12.00
N ASN A 332 -10.11 30.82 13.16
CA ASN A 332 -10.64 29.53 13.58
C ASN A 332 -12.12 29.59 14.01
N THR A 333 -12.59 30.75 14.45
CA THR A 333 -13.97 31.01 14.89
C THR A 333 -14.84 31.45 13.72
N MET A 334 -14.30 32.29 12.82
CA MET A 334 -14.99 32.77 11.62
C MET A 334 -14.38 32.15 10.37
N ARG A 335 -14.91 30.98 9.99
CA ARG A 335 -14.49 30.21 8.81
C ARG A 335 -14.96 30.82 7.51
N CYS A 336 -14.36 30.39 6.40
CA CYS A 336 -14.87 30.66 5.05
C CYS A 336 -16.40 30.46 4.99
N GLY A 337 -17.12 31.45 4.50
CA GLY A 337 -18.58 31.41 4.44
C GLY A 337 -19.32 31.95 5.66
N SER A 338 -18.61 32.32 6.74
CA SER A 338 -19.24 32.91 7.93
C SER A 338 -19.91 34.24 7.61
N THR A 339 -21.09 34.43 8.19
CA THR A 339 -21.90 35.64 8.06
C THR A 339 -22.06 36.33 9.41
N GLU A 340 -22.31 37.64 9.37
CA GLU A 340 -22.72 38.43 10.54
C GLU A 340 -23.98 39.23 10.21
N ILE A 341 -24.80 39.50 11.22
CA ILE A 341 -25.97 40.37 11.07
C ILE A 341 -25.54 41.81 11.34
N VAL A 342 -25.58 42.65 10.31
CA VAL A 342 -25.31 44.09 10.40
C VAL A 342 -26.55 44.84 9.93
N ASP A 343 -27.11 45.69 10.79
CA ASP A 343 -28.35 46.45 10.53
C ASP A 343 -29.54 45.57 10.08
N GLY A 344 -29.65 44.38 10.67
CA GLY A 344 -30.71 43.40 10.33
C GLY A 344 -30.49 42.65 9.02
N LYS A 345 -29.36 42.82 8.34
CA LYS A 345 -29.00 42.10 7.11
C LYS A 345 -27.86 41.14 7.37
N GLU A 346 -27.97 39.94 6.83
CA GLU A 346 -26.90 38.96 6.83
C GLU A 346 -25.82 39.36 5.81
N ILE A 347 -24.59 39.56 6.28
CA ILE A 347 -23.44 39.94 5.46
C ILE A 347 -22.38 38.83 5.56
N LEU A 348 -21.95 38.33 4.41
CA LEU A 348 -20.80 37.44 4.32
C LEU A 348 -19.52 38.18 4.77
N VAL A 349 -18.93 37.79 5.89
CA VAL A 349 -17.71 38.44 6.42
C VAL A 349 -16.45 37.71 5.98
N ALA A 350 -16.48 36.38 5.98
CA ALA A 350 -15.38 35.54 5.49
C ALA A 350 -15.59 35.22 4.00
N LYS A 351 -15.23 36.19 3.16
CA LYS A 351 -15.45 36.16 1.70
C LYS A 351 -14.32 35.44 0.97
N SER A 352 -14.62 34.98 -0.24
CA SER A 352 -13.60 34.62 -1.22
C SER A 352 -12.76 35.83 -1.62
N CYS A 353 -11.50 35.59 -1.96
CA CYS A 353 -10.67 36.53 -2.70
C CYS A 353 -11.17 36.69 -4.14
N ASP A 354 -10.76 37.78 -4.80
CA ASP A 354 -11.25 38.15 -6.14
C ASP A 354 -10.90 37.14 -7.23
N ASN A 355 -9.77 36.44 -7.10
CA ASN A 355 -9.32 35.47 -8.09
C ASN A 355 -8.81 34.17 -7.44
N PRO A 356 -9.70 33.20 -7.18
CA PRO A 356 -9.33 31.89 -6.63
C PRO A 356 -8.33 31.12 -7.50
N SER A 357 -8.33 31.33 -8.82
CA SER A 357 -7.38 30.66 -9.74
C SER A 357 -5.91 31.03 -9.52
N LYS A 358 -5.65 32.08 -8.74
CA LYS A 358 -4.31 32.55 -8.35
C LYS A 358 -3.92 32.17 -6.93
N ARG A 359 -4.76 31.43 -6.19
CA ARG A 359 -4.48 30.99 -4.81
C ARG A 359 -4.30 29.49 -4.76
N ILE A 360 -3.42 29.04 -3.87
CA ILE A 360 -3.23 27.61 -3.59
C ILE A 360 -4.25 27.14 -2.54
N ILE A 361 -4.35 27.89 -1.45
CA ILE A 361 -5.19 27.53 -0.31
C ILE A 361 -6.55 28.23 -0.43
N TRP A 362 -7.61 27.44 -0.32
CA TRP A 362 -8.98 27.91 -0.33
C TRP A 362 -9.37 28.55 1.01
N ASP A 363 -9.50 27.77 2.08
CA ASP A 363 -10.13 28.21 3.35
C ASP A 363 -9.20 28.14 4.59
N GLY A 364 -7.92 27.90 4.35
CA GLY A 364 -6.90 27.69 5.37
C GLY A 364 -6.59 26.23 5.66
N ILE A 365 -7.38 25.30 5.11
CA ILE A 365 -7.17 23.84 5.21
C ILE A 365 -7.08 23.24 3.81
N HIS A 366 -8.07 23.53 2.96
CA HIS A 366 -8.26 22.92 1.66
C HIS A 366 -7.61 23.71 0.54
N TYR A 367 -7.38 23.06 -0.60
CA TYR A 367 -6.77 23.66 -1.78
C TYR A 367 -7.85 24.15 -2.74
N THR A 368 -7.57 25.19 -3.50
CA THR A 368 -8.48 25.69 -4.53
C THR A 368 -8.63 24.68 -5.66
N GLU A 369 -9.69 24.80 -6.46
CA GLU A 369 -9.89 24.03 -7.67
C GLU A 369 -8.69 24.12 -8.61
N ALA A 370 -8.13 25.32 -8.79
CA ALA A 370 -6.98 25.53 -9.66
C ALA A 370 -5.74 24.78 -9.15
N ALA A 371 -5.52 24.75 -7.83
CA ALA A 371 -4.43 24.00 -7.23
C ALA A 371 -4.68 22.47 -7.31
N ASN A 372 -5.91 22.01 -7.06
CA ASN A 372 -6.29 20.61 -7.21
C ASN A 372 -6.08 20.11 -8.65
N LYS A 373 -6.48 20.92 -9.64
CA LYS A 373 -6.23 20.63 -11.05
C LYS A 373 -4.75 20.52 -11.33
N TRP A 374 -3.95 21.48 -10.87
CA TRP A 374 -2.51 21.47 -11.08
C TRP A 374 -1.86 20.22 -10.48
N ILE A 375 -2.28 19.80 -9.29
CA ILE A 375 -1.80 18.59 -8.61
C ILE A 375 -2.08 17.36 -9.48
N VAL A 376 -3.33 17.19 -9.96
CA VAL A 376 -3.67 16.05 -10.82
C VAL A 376 -2.91 16.11 -12.14
N ASP A 377 -2.78 17.28 -12.77
CA ASP A 377 -1.97 17.44 -13.97
C ASP A 377 -0.51 16.99 -13.75
N GLN A 378 0.07 17.17 -12.55
CA GLN A 378 1.40 16.63 -12.24
C GLN A 378 1.40 15.12 -12.09
N ILE A 379 0.43 14.55 -11.38
CA ILE A 379 0.27 13.10 -11.21
C ILE A 379 0.16 12.40 -12.56
N MET A 380 -0.61 12.96 -13.49
CA MET A 380 -0.83 12.38 -14.82
C MET A 380 0.39 12.54 -15.74
N LYS A 381 1.17 13.62 -15.60
CA LYS A 381 2.35 13.89 -16.45
C LYS A 381 3.62 13.18 -15.99
N ASP A 382 3.77 12.96 -14.70
CA ASP A 382 5.01 12.45 -14.11
C ASP A 382 4.71 11.27 -13.19
N SER A 383 4.86 10.05 -13.75
CA SER A 383 4.64 8.82 -13.00
C SER A 383 5.64 8.61 -11.86
N SER A 384 6.70 9.41 -11.74
CA SER A 384 7.66 9.30 -10.61
C SER A 384 7.05 9.66 -9.27
N TYR A 385 5.92 10.37 -9.25
CA TYR A 385 5.13 10.60 -8.05
C TYR A 385 4.35 9.37 -7.60
N ALA A 386 4.25 8.33 -8.44
CA ALA A 386 3.68 7.05 -8.09
C ALA A 386 4.77 6.02 -7.77
N ASN A 387 4.47 5.12 -6.84
CA ASN A 387 5.26 3.93 -6.56
C ASN A 387 4.33 2.71 -6.62
N PRO A 388 4.56 1.72 -7.51
CA PRO A 388 5.54 1.75 -8.61
C PRO A 388 5.31 2.94 -9.55
N SER A 389 6.34 3.36 -10.29
CA SER A 389 6.23 4.51 -11.22
C SER A 389 5.40 4.11 -12.42
N ILE A 390 4.09 4.39 -12.33
CA ILE A 390 3.08 4.06 -13.32
C ILE A 390 2.04 5.17 -13.42
N PRO A 391 1.47 5.42 -14.62
CA PRO A 391 0.34 6.33 -14.77
C PRO A 391 -0.94 5.73 -14.15
N LEU A 392 -1.91 6.59 -13.85
CA LEU A 392 -3.18 6.21 -13.23
C LEU A 392 -3.93 5.15 -14.04
N GLU A 393 -3.93 5.29 -15.36
CA GLU A 393 -4.56 4.39 -16.32
C GLU A 393 -3.92 2.99 -16.33
N MET A 394 -2.78 2.80 -15.67
CA MET A 394 -2.12 1.50 -15.55
C MET A 394 -2.17 0.96 -14.12
N ALA A 395 -2.93 1.57 -13.21
CA ALA A 395 -2.94 1.22 -11.78
C ALA A 395 -3.45 -0.20 -11.45
N CYS A 396 -4.05 -0.91 -12.41
CA CYS A 396 -4.44 -2.31 -12.28
C CYS A 396 -3.30 -3.29 -12.59
N GLN A 397 -2.22 -2.83 -13.20
CA GLN A 397 -1.09 -3.67 -13.59
C GLN A 397 -0.34 -4.13 -12.32
N ASN A 398 -0.23 -5.44 -12.13
CA ASN A 398 0.40 -6.01 -10.95
C ASN A 398 1.91 -6.14 -11.20
N PHE A 399 2.68 -5.23 -10.61
CA PHE A 399 4.15 -5.28 -10.65
C PHE A 399 4.65 -6.08 -9.45
N VAL A 400 4.33 -7.36 -9.40
CA VAL A 400 5.17 -8.27 -8.64
C VAL A 400 6.51 -8.22 -9.36
N LYS A 401 7.52 -7.59 -8.75
CA LYS A 401 8.90 -7.80 -9.19
C LYS A 401 9.11 -9.30 -9.10
N GLY A 402 9.07 -9.99 -10.25
CA GLY A 402 9.59 -11.32 -10.36
C GLY A 402 10.97 -11.33 -9.71
N PHE A 403 11.30 -12.43 -9.05
CA PHE A 403 12.60 -12.76 -8.48
C PHE A 403 13.73 -12.66 -9.54
N GLN A 404 14.04 -11.46 -10.02
CA GLN A 404 14.95 -11.17 -11.14
C GLN A 404 15.96 -10.05 -10.79
N GLY A 405 16.12 -9.75 -9.50
CA GLY A 405 17.05 -8.73 -9.00
C GLY A 405 18.21 -9.26 -8.14
N PHE A 406 18.61 -10.53 -8.28
CA PHE A 406 19.68 -11.13 -7.48
C PHE A 406 20.76 -11.82 -8.34
N ILE A 407 21.29 -11.15 -9.37
CA ILE A 407 22.56 -11.53 -10.01
C ILE A 407 23.34 -10.27 -10.45
N VAL A 408 23.50 -9.26 -9.59
CA VAL A 408 24.52 -8.21 -9.78
C VAL A 408 24.95 -7.69 -8.42
N MET A 409 25.68 -8.48 -7.63
CA MET A 409 26.48 -8.04 -6.46
C MET A 409 27.25 -9.27 -5.93
N ALA A 410 28.10 -9.86 -6.77
CA ALA A 410 29.04 -10.89 -6.33
C ALA A 410 30.28 -10.88 -7.25
N SER A 411 30.90 -9.72 -7.40
CA SER A 411 32.15 -9.59 -8.15
C SER A 411 33.10 -8.62 -7.45
N SER A 412 33.36 -8.85 -6.15
CA SER A 412 34.50 -8.26 -5.45
C SER A 412 34.71 -8.98 -4.11
N GLY A 413 35.33 -10.15 -4.15
CA GLY A 413 35.76 -10.86 -2.95
C GLY A 413 36.82 -11.88 -3.30
N ARG A 414 38.10 -11.52 -3.06
CA ARG A 414 39.24 -12.43 -3.16
C ARG A 414 39.06 -13.56 -2.14
N ALA A 415 39.14 -14.81 -2.59
CA ALA A 415 39.27 -15.98 -1.72
C ALA A 415 40.73 -16.44 -1.67
N SER A 416 41.24 -16.70 -0.46
CA SER A 416 42.52 -17.36 -0.20
C SER A 416 42.31 -18.78 0.37
N SER A 417 42.85 -19.75 -0.37
CA SER A 417 43.51 -21.02 0.05
C SER A 417 42.83 -22.10 0.91
N SER A 418 42.94 -23.33 0.37
CA SER A 418 43.11 -24.67 0.99
C SER A 418 41.88 -25.29 1.69
N SER A 419 41.56 -26.60 1.64
CA SER A 419 42.26 -27.83 1.26
C SER A 419 41.25 -28.97 0.98
N ASN A 420 41.70 -29.99 0.24
CA ASN A 420 41.01 -31.23 -0.14
C ASN A 420 40.35 -32.02 1.00
N LEU A 421 39.25 -32.73 0.70
CA LEU A 421 39.04 -34.16 1.03
C LEU A 421 37.78 -34.72 0.31
N ASN A 422 37.94 -35.92 -0.27
CA ASN A 422 36.95 -36.69 -1.03
C ASN A 422 36.10 -37.58 -0.11
N GLY A 423 34.81 -37.75 -0.44
CA GLY A 423 33.94 -38.81 0.07
C GLY A 423 32.50 -38.55 -0.37
N GLY A 424 31.80 -39.54 -0.96
CA GLY A 424 30.62 -39.28 -1.78
C GLY A 424 29.33 -40.05 -1.45
N VAL A 425 28.23 -39.42 -1.87
CA VAL A 425 26.93 -39.91 -2.43
C VAL A 425 25.87 -40.52 -1.49
N THR A 426 24.64 -39.98 -1.54
CA THR A 426 23.35 -40.73 -1.67
C THR A 426 22.14 -39.81 -1.95
N TRP A 427 21.03 -40.40 -2.44
CA TRP A 427 19.97 -39.86 -3.32
C TRP A 427 18.71 -39.30 -2.63
N PHE A 428 17.91 -38.44 -3.31
CA PHE A 428 16.56 -38.03 -2.88
C PHE A 428 15.47 -38.23 -3.95
N ARG A 429 14.28 -38.70 -3.53
CA ARG A 429 13.04 -38.88 -4.30
C ARG A 429 11.94 -38.01 -3.65
N ALA A 430 11.15 -37.29 -4.45
CA ALA A 430 10.09 -36.36 -3.98
C ALA A 430 8.79 -37.09 -3.55
N MET A 431 8.03 -36.51 -2.60
CA MET A 431 6.70 -36.97 -2.18
C MET A 431 5.66 -35.83 -2.11
N ASN A 432 4.44 -36.14 -2.56
CA ASN A 432 3.22 -35.32 -2.57
C ASN A 432 2.49 -35.30 -1.21
N CYS A 433 1.74 -34.25 -0.92
CA CYS A 433 0.80 -34.15 0.22
C CYS A 433 -0.66 -34.25 -0.25
N ASN A 434 -1.48 -35.06 0.45
CA ASN A 434 -2.94 -35.15 0.28
C ASN A 434 -3.68 -34.69 1.55
N CYS A 435 -4.83 -34.04 1.39
CA CYS A 435 -5.73 -33.64 2.47
C CYS A 435 -7.10 -34.32 2.29
N GLU A 436 -7.72 -34.83 3.36
CA GLU A 436 -9.09 -35.37 3.37
C GLU A 436 -9.99 -34.65 4.41
N PRO A 437 -11.32 -34.54 4.15
CA PRO A 437 -12.31 -33.94 5.06
C PRO A 437 -12.89 -34.95 6.09
N PRO A 438 -13.47 -34.48 7.22
CA PRO A 438 -13.89 -35.37 8.32
C PRO A 438 -15.20 -36.12 8.04
N ARG A 439 -15.29 -37.38 8.53
CA ARG A 439 -16.50 -38.22 8.51
C ARG A 439 -17.33 -38.08 9.78
N VAL A 440 -18.64 -38.28 9.61
CA VAL A 440 -19.72 -38.28 10.61
C VAL A 440 -19.68 -39.56 11.47
N ALA A 441 -19.58 -39.44 12.80
CA ALA A 441 -20.19 -40.32 13.81
C ALA A 441 -19.72 -39.95 15.24
N ASP A 442 -20.63 -39.36 16.03
CA ASP A 442 -20.88 -39.61 17.47
C ASP A 442 -21.49 -38.35 18.12
N ILE A 443 -22.82 -38.28 18.10
CA ILE A 443 -23.61 -37.36 18.93
C ILE A 443 -24.38 -38.23 19.93
N ARG A 444 -23.96 -38.20 21.20
CA ARG A 444 -24.85 -38.48 22.33
C ARG A 444 -25.07 -37.19 23.10
N PHE A 445 -26.33 -36.92 23.41
CA PHE A 445 -26.83 -35.78 24.14
C PHE A 445 -26.29 -35.72 25.58
N SER A 446 -25.79 -34.56 26.00
CA SER A 446 -25.99 -34.08 27.37
C SER A 446 -26.08 -32.55 27.40
N ASN A 447 -27.09 -32.06 28.11
CA ASN A 447 -27.42 -30.65 28.33
C ASN A 447 -26.42 -30.00 29.30
N SER A 448 -25.80 -28.88 28.90
CA SER A 448 -25.62 -27.72 29.79
C SER A 448 -25.16 -26.48 29.01
N ILE A 449 -25.60 -25.34 29.53
CA ILE A 449 -25.52 -23.99 28.98
C ILE A 449 -24.09 -23.42 29.14
N ALA A 450 -23.44 -22.98 28.04
CA ALA A 450 -22.54 -21.81 27.99
C ALA A 450 -21.81 -21.63 26.63
N ASN A 451 -22.04 -20.47 25.99
CA ASN A 451 -21.13 -19.67 25.14
C ASN A 451 -20.59 -20.23 23.79
N PRO A 452 -20.86 -19.62 22.61
CA PRO A 452 -20.26 -20.06 21.35
C PRO A 452 -18.89 -19.40 21.09
N ARG A 453 -17.80 -20.16 21.25
CA ARG A 453 -16.50 -19.88 20.61
C ARG A 453 -16.40 -20.66 19.28
N ARG A 454 -15.96 -19.99 18.21
CA ARG A 454 -15.76 -20.57 16.87
C ARG A 454 -14.63 -21.62 16.86
N PRO A 455 -14.72 -22.70 16.06
CA PRO A 455 -13.67 -23.71 15.97
C PRO A 455 -12.48 -23.26 15.11
N TYR A 456 -11.27 -23.52 15.60
CA TYR A 456 -9.99 -23.36 14.90
C TYR A 456 -9.77 -24.49 13.88
N TYR A 457 -9.37 -24.15 12.65
CA TYR A 457 -8.76 -25.09 11.71
C TYR A 457 -7.31 -25.36 12.16
N LYS A 458 -6.94 -26.63 12.37
CA LYS A 458 -5.55 -27.06 12.58
C LYS A 458 -5.00 -27.61 11.27
N CYS A 459 -4.25 -26.81 10.51
CA CYS A 459 -3.30 -27.37 9.55
C CYS A 459 -2.09 -27.88 10.35
N ARG A 460 -1.76 -29.17 10.27
CA ARG A 460 -0.49 -29.68 10.80
C ARG A 460 0.65 -29.17 9.91
N VAL A 461 1.65 -28.62 10.57
CA VAL A 461 2.97 -28.27 10.03
C VAL A 461 3.55 -29.49 9.29
N CYS A 462 4.11 -29.28 8.10
CA CYS A 462 4.99 -30.24 7.45
C CYS A 462 6.29 -30.36 8.27
N GLU A 463 6.31 -31.25 9.25
CA GLU A 463 7.53 -31.59 9.98
C GLU A 463 8.41 -32.50 9.11
N PHE A 464 9.62 -32.03 8.79
CA PHE A 464 10.69 -32.87 8.22
C PHE A 464 11.16 -33.86 9.28
N PHE A 465 10.71 -35.10 9.20
CA PHE A 465 11.34 -36.22 9.92
C PHE A 465 12.25 -36.99 8.98
N MET A 466 13.57 -36.89 9.19
CA MET A 466 14.53 -37.86 8.65
C MET A 466 14.45 -39.12 9.50
N TRP A 467 13.83 -40.18 8.99
CA TRP A 467 14.00 -41.54 9.51
C TRP A 467 15.02 -42.26 8.62
N VAL A 468 16.15 -42.66 9.21
CA VAL A 468 17.05 -43.66 8.61
C VAL A 468 16.60 -45.01 9.16
N SER A 469 16.11 -45.89 8.30
CA SER A 469 15.83 -47.29 8.65
C SER A 469 17.15 -48.07 8.59
N GLU A 470 17.50 -48.79 9.67
CA GLU A 470 18.73 -49.57 9.83
C GLU A 470 18.72 -50.94 9.11
N ASP A 471 17.67 -51.33 8.36
CA ASP A 471 17.49 -52.73 7.95
C ASP A 471 17.85 -53.07 6.48
N GLN A 472 18.73 -52.31 5.81
CA GLN A 472 19.25 -52.70 4.48
C GLN A 472 20.78 -52.54 4.30
N ILE A 473 21.55 -52.48 5.37
CA ILE A 473 23.02 -52.64 5.32
C ILE A 473 23.36 -54.06 5.78
N SER A 474 22.99 -55.09 5.02
CA SER A 474 23.45 -56.46 5.30
C SER A 474 23.57 -57.38 4.07
N SER A 475 23.70 -56.86 2.85
CA SER A 475 23.95 -57.77 1.72
C SER A 475 24.97 -57.35 0.69
N ASP A 476 25.74 -56.27 0.85
CA ASP A 476 26.77 -55.95 -0.17
C ASP A 476 28.05 -55.25 0.33
N ILE A 477 28.39 -55.35 1.62
CA ILE A 477 29.77 -55.04 2.08
C ILE A 477 30.33 -56.26 2.80
N GLY A 478 30.62 -57.29 2.00
CA GLY A 478 31.65 -58.25 2.36
C GLY A 478 33.02 -57.55 2.39
N GLY A 479 33.47 -57.19 3.59
CA GLY A 479 34.89 -57.02 3.90
C GLY A 479 35.51 -55.67 3.56
N ARG A 480 35.45 -54.72 4.51
CA ARG A 480 36.63 -54.05 5.11
C ARG A 480 36.16 -53.11 6.23
N GLN A 481 36.80 -53.24 7.38
CA GLN A 481 36.63 -52.38 8.55
C GLN A 481 36.87 -50.90 8.19
N GLY A 482 35.85 -50.07 8.36
CA GLY A 482 35.93 -48.61 8.47
C GLY A 482 35.40 -48.20 9.86
N SER A 483 36.08 -47.26 10.52
CA SER A 483 36.06 -47.06 11.97
C SER A 483 34.82 -46.33 12.52
N MET A 484 34.58 -46.47 13.83
CA MET A 484 33.61 -45.75 14.68
C MET A 484 33.68 -44.19 14.64
N ALA A 485 34.42 -43.59 13.71
CA ALA A 485 34.58 -42.14 13.56
C ALA A 485 33.42 -41.46 12.79
N GLU A 486 32.69 -42.20 11.95
CA GLU A 486 31.63 -41.62 11.10
C GLU A 486 30.32 -41.38 11.85
N VAL A 487 30.02 -42.14 12.91
CA VAL A 487 28.82 -41.95 13.75
C VAL A 487 28.96 -40.70 14.64
N GLY A 488 30.17 -40.37 15.09
CA GLY A 488 30.44 -39.20 15.92
C GLY A 488 30.25 -37.85 15.19
N GLN A 489 30.55 -37.79 13.89
CA GLN A 489 30.42 -36.57 13.09
C GLN A 489 28.96 -36.18 12.82
N VAL A 490 28.06 -37.17 12.71
CA VAL A 490 26.61 -36.94 12.50
C VAL A 490 25.94 -36.36 13.75
N HIS A 491 26.38 -36.79 14.94
CA HIS A 491 25.89 -36.24 16.21
C HIS A 491 26.39 -34.80 16.48
N ALA A 492 27.62 -34.46 16.05
CA ALA A 492 28.16 -33.11 16.15
C ALA A 492 27.43 -32.11 15.23
N LEU A 493 27.16 -32.50 13.97
CA LEU A 493 26.40 -31.70 13.01
C LEU A 493 24.95 -31.43 13.47
N ARG A 494 24.32 -32.39 14.16
CA ARG A 494 22.98 -32.22 14.73
C ARG A 494 22.95 -31.21 15.90
N ALA A 495 24.00 -31.19 16.73
CA ALA A 495 24.13 -30.24 17.83
C ALA A 495 24.39 -28.81 17.32
N GLU A 496 25.29 -28.64 16.35
CA GLU A 496 25.55 -27.35 15.69
C GLU A 496 24.30 -26.79 14.98
N PHE A 497 23.53 -27.66 14.32
CA PHE A 497 22.29 -27.26 13.63
C PHE A 497 21.19 -26.79 14.59
N THR A 498 21.09 -27.44 15.77
CA THR A 498 20.08 -27.09 16.77
C THR A 498 20.45 -25.80 17.53
N GLU A 499 21.74 -25.56 17.76
CA GLU A 499 22.21 -24.32 18.38
C GLU A 499 22.13 -23.11 17.41
N PHE A 500 22.36 -23.33 16.11
CA PHE A 500 22.26 -22.30 15.06
C PHE A 500 20.81 -21.83 14.84
N MET A 501 19.83 -22.75 14.83
CA MET A 501 18.41 -22.43 14.66
C MET A 501 17.80 -21.61 15.82
N HIS A 502 18.44 -21.60 16.98
CA HIS A 502 17.95 -20.87 18.15
C HIS A 502 18.47 -19.43 18.27
N LYS A 503 19.42 -18.98 17.42
CA LYS A 503 20.21 -17.76 17.68
C LYS A 503 20.20 -16.65 16.62
N THR A 504 19.57 -16.77 15.45
CA THR A 504 19.76 -15.75 14.40
C THR A 504 18.50 -15.35 13.63
N ASP A 505 18.26 -14.03 13.62
CA ASP A 505 17.06 -13.33 13.11
C ASP A 505 17.33 -12.57 11.79
N GLU A 506 18.39 -12.90 11.04
CA GLU A 506 18.80 -12.12 9.87
C GLU A 506 18.78 -12.88 8.53
N PHE A 507 18.08 -12.28 7.57
CA PHE A 507 17.87 -12.70 6.18
C PHE A 507 19.17 -12.95 5.38
N ALA A 508 20.30 -12.37 5.80
CA ALA A 508 21.60 -12.56 5.15
C ALA A 508 22.14 -13.99 5.27
N ASP A 509 21.88 -14.66 6.39
CA ASP A 509 22.39 -16.01 6.65
C ASP A 509 21.60 -17.09 5.90
N PHE A 510 20.31 -16.86 5.63
CA PHE A 510 19.50 -17.71 4.76
C PHE A 510 20.05 -17.73 3.33
N VAL A 511 20.42 -16.57 2.79
CA VAL A 511 21.02 -16.45 1.46
C VAL A 511 22.38 -17.16 1.43
N TYR A 512 23.18 -17.02 2.48
CA TYR A 512 24.46 -17.71 2.60
C TYR A 512 24.30 -19.25 2.65
N MET A 513 23.26 -19.75 3.31
CA MET A 513 22.93 -21.17 3.36
C MET A 513 22.52 -21.73 1.99
N VAL A 514 21.68 -21.01 1.24
CA VAL A 514 21.22 -21.43 -0.10
C VAL A 514 22.40 -21.49 -1.09
N VAL A 515 23.32 -20.52 -1.02
CA VAL A 515 24.53 -20.53 -1.86
C VAL A 515 25.44 -21.71 -1.50
N LYS A 516 25.63 -22.02 -0.22
CA LYS A 516 26.40 -23.21 0.20
C LYS A 516 25.77 -24.50 -0.30
N LEU A 517 24.45 -24.65 -0.21
CA LEU A 517 23.72 -25.81 -0.72
C LEU A 517 23.90 -25.98 -2.24
N ALA A 518 23.82 -24.90 -3.01
CA ALA A 518 24.03 -24.94 -4.45
C ALA A 518 25.47 -25.36 -4.83
N VAL A 519 26.48 -24.88 -4.09
CA VAL A 519 27.88 -25.27 -4.31
C VAL A 519 28.11 -26.75 -3.96
N VAL A 520 27.50 -27.24 -2.88
CA VAL A 520 27.57 -28.65 -2.49
C VAL A 520 26.90 -29.54 -3.55
N MET A 521 25.73 -29.16 -4.06
CA MET A 521 25.05 -29.89 -5.13
C MET A 521 25.89 -29.94 -6.42
N TYR A 522 26.54 -28.82 -6.78
CA TYR A 522 27.45 -28.76 -7.92
C TYR A 522 28.66 -29.68 -7.76
N LEU A 523 29.28 -29.70 -6.57
CA LEU A 523 30.41 -30.57 -6.26
C LEU A 523 30.01 -32.06 -6.28
N VAL A 524 28.82 -32.40 -5.76
CA VAL A 524 28.28 -33.76 -5.81
C VAL A 524 28.09 -34.21 -7.27
N LEU A 525 27.51 -33.37 -8.13
CA LEU A 525 27.35 -33.67 -9.55
C LEU A 525 28.70 -33.84 -10.26
N LEU A 526 29.71 -33.05 -9.89
CA LEU A 526 31.07 -33.16 -10.43
C LEU A 526 31.75 -34.47 -10.02
N ILE A 527 31.58 -34.88 -8.76
CA ILE A 527 32.14 -36.14 -8.24
C ILE A 527 31.45 -37.35 -8.88
N VAL A 528 30.12 -37.28 -9.10
CA VAL A 528 29.37 -38.31 -9.83
C VAL A 528 29.81 -38.39 -11.30
N ALA A 529 30.17 -37.27 -11.93
CA ALA A 529 30.70 -37.26 -13.30
C ALA A 529 32.16 -37.73 -13.41
N LEU A 530 32.92 -37.71 -12.31
CA LEU A 530 34.35 -38.11 -12.26
C LEU A 530 34.58 -39.57 -11.88
N LYS A 531 33.61 -40.22 -11.23
CA LYS A 531 33.55 -41.68 -11.04
C LYS A 531 33.09 -42.35 -12.34
#